data_AF-B1P1F5-F1
#
_entry.id   AF-B1P1F5-F1
#
_cell.length_a   1.000
_cell.length_b   1.000
_cell.length_c   1.000
_cell.angle_alpha   90.00
_cell.angle_beta   90.00
_cell.angle_gamma   90.00
#
_symmetry.space_group_name_H-M   'P 1'
#
loop_
_entity.id
_entity.type
_entity.pdbx_description
1 polymer ?
#
loop_
_entity_poly.entity_id
_entity_poly.type
_entity_poly.pdbx_seq_one_letter_code
_entity_poly.pdbx_strand_id
1 'polypeptide(L)'
;KASVLITLAVLGVMFVWTSAAELEERGSDQRDSPALIKSMAKVFQSEERECTKLLGGCTKDSECCPHLGCRKKWPYHCGWDGTFGK
;
A
#
# COMPACT_ATOMS: atom_id res chain seq x y z
N LYS A 1 -38.49 -37.89 6.16
CA LYS A 1 -38.22 -36.89 5.09
C LYS A 1 -37.89 -35.51 5.69
N ALA A 2 -38.74 -34.95 6.56
CA ALA A 2 -38.49 -33.65 7.22
C ALA A 2 -37.17 -33.58 8.02
N SER A 3 -36.82 -34.63 8.76
CA SER A 3 -35.60 -34.65 9.59
C SER A 3 -34.29 -34.48 8.77
N VAL A 4 -34.22 -35.03 7.56
CA VAL A 4 -33.02 -34.92 6.69
C VAL A 4 -32.88 -33.50 6.12
N LEU A 5 -33.99 -32.82 5.84
CA LEU A 5 -33.96 -31.44 5.37
C LEU A 5 -33.48 -30.49 6.47
N ILE A 6 -33.91 -30.74 7.71
CA ILE A 6 -33.50 -29.94 8.87
C ILE A 6 -31.99 -30.09 9.12
N THR A 7 -31.45 -31.30 9.07
CA THR A 7 -30.01 -31.52 9.28
C THR A 7 -29.16 -30.87 8.19
N LEU A 8 -29.58 -30.92 6.93
CA LEU A 8 -28.90 -30.24 5.83
C LEU A 8 -28.94 -28.71 5.97
N ALA A 9 -30.08 -28.15 6.41
CA ALA A 9 -30.19 -26.73 6.66
C ALA A 9 -29.25 -26.26 7.78
N VAL A 10 -29.17 -27.01 8.89
CA VAL A 10 -28.27 -26.70 10.00
C VAL A 10 -26.81 -26.79 9.58
N LEU A 11 -26.43 -27.82 8.82
CA LEU A 11 -25.07 -27.95 8.27
C LEU A 11 -24.73 -26.80 7.33
N GLY A 12 -25.66 -26.38 6.47
CA GLY A 12 -25.45 -25.23 5.58
C GLY A 12 -25.24 -23.92 6.33
N VAL A 13 -26.03 -23.67 7.39
CA VAL A 13 -25.88 -22.48 8.25
C VAL A 13 -24.53 -22.51 8.97
N MET A 14 -24.12 -23.65 9.52
CA MET A 14 -22.82 -23.80 10.18
C MET A 14 -21.66 -23.62 9.19
N PHE A 15 -21.76 -24.16 7.98
CA PHE A 15 -20.73 -24.00 6.95
C PHE A 15 -20.55 -22.53 6.52
N VAL A 16 -21.65 -21.77 6.42
CA VAL A 16 -21.59 -20.33 6.13
C VAL A 16 -20.95 -19.56 7.28
N TRP A 17 -21.29 -19.88 8.54
CA TRP A 17 -20.66 -19.25 9.70
C TRP A 17 -19.18 -19.58 9.83
N THR A 18 -18.76 -20.83 9.61
CA THR A 18 -17.34 -21.21 9.66
C THR A 18 -16.56 -20.54 8.53
N SER A 19 -17.11 -20.48 7.32
CA SER A 19 -16.46 -19.81 6.19
C SER A 19 -16.28 -18.31 6.43
N ALA A 20 -17.22 -17.66 7.13
CA ALA A 20 -17.11 -16.26 7.52
C ALA A 20 -16.03 -16.05 8.60
N ALA A 21 -15.96 -16.93 9.61
CA ALA A 21 -14.93 -16.88 10.65
C ALA A 21 -13.51 -17.15 10.09
N GLU A 22 -13.36 -18.11 9.17
CA GLU A 22 -12.09 -18.40 8.50
C GLU A 22 -11.60 -17.24 7.62
N LEU A 23 -12.50 -16.39 7.12
CA LEU A 23 -12.16 -15.18 6.37
C LEU A 23 -11.64 -14.07 7.29
N GLU A 24 -12.18 -13.96 8.51
CA GLU A 24 -11.68 -13.04 9.54
C GLU A 24 -10.31 -13.48 10.09
N GLU A 25 -10.08 -14.77 10.30
CA GLU A 25 -8.78 -15.26 10.81
C GLU A 25 -7.64 -15.06 9.80
N ARG A 26 -7.88 -15.22 8.49
CA ARG A 26 -6.85 -14.90 7.48
C ARG A 26 -6.67 -13.38 7.24
N GLY A 27 -7.65 -12.57 7.61
CA GLY A 27 -7.62 -11.11 7.45
C GLY A 27 -6.95 -10.35 8.59
N SER A 28 -6.82 -10.97 9.77
CA SER A 28 -6.25 -10.32 10.96
C SER A 28 -4.72 -10.42 11.03
N ASP A 29 -4.11 -11.53 10.58
CA ASP A 29 -2.64 -11.72 10.64
C ASP A 29 -1.82 -10.79 9.74
N GLN A 30 -2.45 -10.05 8.82
CA GLN A 30 -1.76 -9.11 7.92
C GLN A 30 -1.74 -7.65 8.44
N ARG A 31 -2.40 -7.34 9.56
CA ARG A 31 -2.49 -5.97 10.10
C ARG A 31 -1.48 -5.63 11.19
N ASP A 32 -0.70 -6.60 11.68
CA ASP A 32 0.26 -6.43 12.79
C ASP A 32 1.72 -6.18 12.38
N SER A 33 1.97 -5.60 11.20
CA SER A 33 3.32 -5.10 10.87
C SER A 33 3.40 -3.58 10.70
N PRO A 34 3.00 -2.78 11.72
CA PRO A 34 3.32 -1.35 11.74
C PRO A 34 4.83 -1.13 11.66
N ALA A 35 5.65 -2.11 12.06
CA ALA A 35 7.10 -2.09 11.91
C ALA A 35 7.56 -2.03 10.44
N LEU A 36 6.86 -2.70 9.51
CA LEU A 36 7.21 -2.70 8.09
C LEU A 36 6.83 -1.38 7.42
N ILE A 37 5.62 -0.85 7.71
CA ILE A 37 5.23 0.46 7.20
C ILE A 37 6.14 1.56 7.78
N LYS A 38 6.50 1.46 9.06
CA LYS A 38 7.42 2.40 9.73
C LYS A 38 8.85 2.29 9.20
N SER A 39 9.33 1.09 8.82
CA SER A 39 10.65 0.94 8.21
C SER A 39 10.68 1.52 6.79
N MET A 40 9.63 1.29 5.99
CA MET A 40 9.48 1.93 4.68
C MET A 40 9.42 3.45 4.81
N ALA A 41 8.61 3.99 5.74
CA ALA A 41 8.54 5.42 6.00
C ALA A 41 9.90 6.01 6.44
N LYS A 42 10.69 5.27 7.23
CA LYS A 42 12.03 5.71 7.66
C LYS A 42 13.04 5.73 6.51
N VAL A 43 12.94 4.80 5.56
CA VAL A 43 13.75 4.82 4.32
C VAL A 43 13.40 6.06 3.48
N PHE A 44 12.12 6.40 3.35
CA PHE A 44 11.67 7.62 2.65
C PHE A 44 11.96 8.93 3.41
N GLN A 45 12.09 8.89 4.75
CA GLN A 45 12.46 10.06 5.57
C GLN A 45 13.97 10.29 5.64
N SER A 46 14.81 9.28 5.42
CA SER A 46 16.26 9.45 5.51
C SER A 46 16.85 10.27 4.34
N GLU A 47 16.06 10.51 3.29
CA GLU A 47 16.37 11.39 2.15
C GLU A 47 15.79 12.80 2.34
N GLU A 48 15.49 13.24 3.57
CA GLU A 48 14.94 14.58 3.84
C GLU A 48 16.03 15.66 3.95
N ARG A 49 17.08 15.57 3.12
CA ARG A 49 17.99 16.69 2.86
C ARG A 49 17.43 17.54 1.72
N GLU A 50 16.66 18.57 2.07
CA GLU A 50 16.24 19.75 1.27
C GLU A 50 15.82 19.56 -0.20
N CYS A 51 15.47 18.35 -0.64
CA CYS A 51 15.04 18.08 -2.01
C CYS A 51 13.53 17.81 -2.11
N THR A 52 12.98 18.16 -3.26
CA THR A 52 11.56 18.07 -3.59
C THR A 52 11.26 16.67 -4.10
N LYS A 53 10.33 15.99 -3.44
CA LYS A 53 9.88 14.63 -3.77
C LYS A 53 9.10 14.61 -5.10
N LEU A 54 8.83 13.40 -5.60
CA LEU A 54 8.04 13.18 -6.81
C LEU A 54 6.67 13.90 -6.71
N LEU A 55 6.29 14.59 -7.80
CA LEU A 55 5.13 15.48 -7.92
C LEU A 55 5.16 16.77 -7.07
N GLY A 56 6.24 17.04 -6.34
CA GLY A 56 6.43 18.34 -5.69
C GLY A 56 6.77 19.44 -6.71
N GLY A 57 6.40 20.68 -6.42
CA GLY A 57 6.65 21.82 -7.31
C GLY A 57 8.13 22.18 -7.39
N CYS A 58 8.61 22.54 -8.58
CA CYS A 58 10.00 22.91 -8.79
C CYS A 58 10.13 24.02 -9.83
N THR A 59 11.26 24.72 -9.81
CA THR A 59 11.73 25.62 -10.87
C THR A 59 13.01 25.12 -11.55
N LYS A 60 13.81 24.30 -10.86
CA LYS A 60 15.08 23.75 -11.36
C LYS A 60 15.21 22.26 -11.01
N ASP A 61 15.94 21.53 -11.83
CA ASP A 61 16.22 20.10 -11.59
C ASP A 61 16.96 19.85 -10.27
N SER A 62 17.82 20.77 -9.84
CA SER A 62 18.57 20.69 -8.58
C SER A 62 17.69 20.76 -7.32
N GLU A 63 16.44 21.22 -7.46
CA GLU A 63 15.49 21.23 -6.36
C GLU A 63 14.82 19.87 -6.17
N CYS A 64 14.87 18.99 -7.17
CA CYS A 64 14.29 17.65 -7.11
C CYS A 64 15.26 16.66 -6.46
N CYS A 65 14.73 15.64 -5.79
CA CYS A 65 15.57 14.58 -5.23
C CYS A 65 16.32 13.79 -6.32
N PRO A 66 17.41 13.08 -5.98
CA PRO A 66 18.08 12.19 -6.93
C PRO A 66 17.07 11.28 -7.64
N HIS A 67 17.28 11.03 -8.94
CA HIS A 67 16.35 10.31 -9.85
C HIS A 67 15.08 11.08 -10.24
N LEU A 68 14.97 12.35 -9.84
CA LEU A 68 13.91 13.26 -10.26
C LEU A 68 14.50 14.45 -11.00
N GLY A 69 13.77 14.91 -12.01
CA GLY A 69 14.05 16.11 -12.76
C GLY A 69 12.82 17.01 -12.80
N CYS A 70 13.03 18.31 -12.92
CA CYS A 70 11.96 19.28 -12.97
C CYS A 70 11.31 19.27 -14.36
N ARG A 71 10.04 18.83 -14.43
CA ARG A 71 9.28 18.84 -15.67
C ARG A 71 9.01 20.29 -16.08
N LYS A 72 9.62 20.71 -17.19
CA LYS A 72 9.46 22.05 -17.79
C LYS A 72 8.08 22.31 -18.41
N LYS A 73 7.19 21.32 -18.43
CA LYS A 73 5.82 21.44 -18.92
C LYS A 73 4.89 21.64 -17.74
N TRP A 74 4.08 22.70 -17.79
CA TRP A 74 3.12 23.00 -16.72
C TRP A 74 2.19 21.80 -16.44
N PRO A 75 1.94 21.47 -15.16
CA PRO A 75 2.48 22.11 -13.96
C PRO A 75 3.97 21.75 -13.75
N TYR A 76 4.80 22.72 -13.37
CA TYR A 76 6.21 22.45 -13.07
C TYR A 76 6.32 21.57 -11.82
N HIS A 77 6.75 20.34 -12.00
CA HIS A 77 6.85 19.36 -10.91
C HIS A 77 8.05 18.44 -11.09
N CYS A 78 8.59 17.95 -9.98
CA CYS A 78 9.61 16.92 -9.98
C CYS A 78 9.00 15.62 -10.47
N GLY A 79 9.43 15.14 -11.63
CA GLY A 79 9.06 13.84 -12.16
C GLY A 79 10.29 12.96 -12.27
N TRP A 80 10.08 11.64 -12.26
CA TRP A 80 11.15 10.68 -12.51
C TRP A 80 11.93 11.04 -13.78
N ASP A 81 13.25 11.22 -13.68
CA ASP A 81 14.12 11.66 -14.79
C ASP A 81 14.54 10.51 -15.72
N GLY A 82 14.27 9.26 -15.32
CA GLY A 82 14.60 8.06 -16.09
C GLY A 82 15.93 7.43 -15.66
N THR A 83 16.65 8.03 -14.71
CA THR A 83 17.84 7.44 -14.14
C THR A 83 17.43 6.39 -13.11
N PHE A 84 17.63 5.12 -13.45
CA PHE A 84 17.70 4.06 -12.46
C PHE A 84 19.19 3.92 -12.11
N GLY A 85 19.54 4.06 -10.83
CA GLY A 85 20.93 4.05 -10.37
C GLY A 85 21.74 2.86 -10.92
N LYS A 86 23.03 3.12 -11.18
CA LYS A 86 24.08 2.10 -11.16
C LYS A 86 24.59 1.95 -9.74
#